data_AF-A0A1Q6LY08-F1
#
_entry.id   AF-A0A1Q6LY08-F1
#
_cell.length_a   1.000
_cell.length_b   1.000
_cell.length_c   1.000
_cell.angle_alpha   90.00
_cell.angle_beta   90.00
_cell.angle_gamma   90.00
#
_symmetry.space_group_name_H-M   'P 1'
#
loop_
_entity.id
_entity.type
_entity.pdbx_description
1 polymer ?
#
loop_
_entity_poly.entity_id
_entity_poly.type
_entity_poly.pdbx_seq_one_letter_code
_entity_poly.pdbx_strand_id
1 'polypeptide(L)'
;MPDSIIDTGEKRINEAVCIDTKRIYDSCVSKDCLEDLRVTFYAPAQMLVDNAVTVKCRDCTIEAVSIDVDEVPFDNGFYSVDVTYYFRRPARCLW
;
A
#
# COMPACT_ATOMS: atom_id res chain seq x y z
N MET A 1 -30.35 -26.91 2.28
CA MET A 1 -29.14 -27.11 3.11
C MET A 1 -28.03 -26.27 2.50
N PRO A 2 -27.34 -25.42 3.26
CA PRO A 2 -26.24 -24.63 2.73
C PRO A 2 -24.94 -25.44 2.82
N ASP A 3 -24.31 -25.73 1.69
CA ASP A 3 -22.94 -26.22 1.68
C ASP A 3 -22.00 -25.01 1.74
N SER A 4 -21.42 -24.84 2.92
CA SER A 4 -20.26 -24.02 3.16
C SER A 4 -19.04 -24.59 2.45
N ILE A 5 -18.44 -23.83 1.54
CA ILE A 5 -17.08 -24.07 1.06
C ILE A 5 -16.30 -22.78 1.29
N ILE A 6 -15.57 -22.77 2.41
CA ILE A 6 -14.44 -21.89 2.59
C ILE A 6 -13.36 -22.44 1.66
N ASP A 7 -13.03 -21.74 0.57
CA ASP A 7 -11.80 -22.04 -0.16
C ASP A 7 -10.96 -20.77 -0.34
N THR A 8 -9.69 -21.03 -0.17
CA THR A 8 -8.59 -20.11 0.07
C THR A 8 -8.05 -19.64 -1.28
N GLY A 9 -7.75 -18.35 -1.40
CA GLY A 9 -6.87 -17.87 -2.46
C GLY A 9 -7.57 -17.05 -3.53
N GLU A 10 -7.04 -15.85 -3.72
CA GLU A 10 -7.29 -15.00 -4.89
C GLU A 10 -8.69 -14.36 -4.96
N LYS A 11 -8.89 -13.26 -4.20
CA LYS A 11 -9.74 -12.17 -4.71
C LYS A 11 -9.05 -11.59 -5.95
N ARG A 12 -9.15 -12.29 -7.07
CA ARG A 12 -8.84 -11.74 -8.40
C ARG A 12 -9.81 -10.58 -8.58
N ILE A 13 -9.26 -9.39 -8.79
CA ILE A 13 -10.00 -8.21 -9.23
C ILE A 13 -10.94 -8.62 -10.37
N ASN A 14 -12.24 -8.74 -10.07
CA ASN A 14 -13.19 -9.40 -10.97
C ASN A 14 -13.48 -8.55 -12.21
N GLU A 15 -13.43 -7.23 -12.10
CA GLU A 15 -13.58 -6.32 -13.24
C GLU A 15 -12.76 -5.06 -12.97
N ALA A 16 -11.74 -4.81 -13.79
CA ALA A 16 -11.14 -3.49 -13.86
C ALA A 16 -12.11 -2.58 -14.62
N VAL A 17 -12.78 -1.68 -13.89
CA VAL A 17 -13.71 -0.70 -14.48
C VAL A 17 -12.92 0.54 -14.89
N CYS A 18 -13.02 0.92 -16.16
CA CYS A 18 -12.40 2.15 -16.65
C CYS A 18 -13.17 3.37 -16.13
N ILE A 19 -12.44 4.31 -15.54
CA ILE A 19 -12.99 5.60 -15.09
C ILE A 19 -12.85 6.59 -16.26
N ASP A 20 -13.95 6.84 -16.97
CA ASP A 20 -14.01 7.88 -18.01
C ASP A 20 -14.32 9.23 -17.36
N THR A 21 -13.30 10.09 -17.25
CA THR A 21 -13.42 11.42 -16.65
C THR A 21 -12.78 12.46 -17.55
N LYS A 22 -13.37 13.66 -17.59
CA LYS A 22 -12.87 14.75 -18.44
C LYS A 22 -11.47 15.22 -18.04
N ARG A 23 -11.11 15.09 -16.76
CA ARG A 23 -9.83 15.56 -16.23
C ARG A 23 -9.50 14.84 -14.92
N ILE A 24 -8.30 14.29 -14.84
CA ILE A 24 -7.72 13.71 -13.63
C ILE A 24 -6.70 14.71 -13.09
N TYR A 25 -6.84 15.09 -11.84
CA TYR A 25 -5.83 15.88 -11.13
C TYR A 25 -5.05 14.91 -10.25
N ASP A 26 -3.81 14.65 -10.65
CA ASP A 26 -2.88 13.91 -9.81
C ASP A 26 -2.12 14.91 -8.94
N SER A 27 -2.14 14.68 -7.62
CA SER A 27 -1.34 15.44 -6.67
C SER A 27 0.15 15.11 -6.78
N CYS A 28 0.51 14.01 -7.45
CA CYS A 28 1.88 13.59 -7.69
C CYS A 28 2.57 14.50 -8.73
N VAL A 29 3.00 15.67 -8.28
CA VAL A 29 3.77 16.66 -9.04
C VAL A 29 5.18 16.17 -9.42
N SER A 30 5.70 15.15 -8.74
CA SER A 30 6.99 14.56 -9.05
C SER A 30 7.02 13.08 -8.70
N LYS A 31 7.97 12.34 -9.28
CA LYS A 31 8.40 11.05 -8.76
C LYS A 31 8.86 11.24 -7.31
N ASP A 32 7.93 11.23 -6.37
CA ASP A 32 8.26 11.36 -4.95
C ASP A 32 8.90 10.06 -4.52
N CYS A 33 10.22 10.08 -4.43
CA CYS A 33 10.95 9.08 -3.67
C CYS A 33 10.36 9.09 -2.26
N LEU A 34 9.74 7.99 -1.85
CA LEU A 34 9.25 7.82 -0.49
C LEU A 34 10.46 7.83 0.46
N GLU A 35 10.63 8.91 1.19
CA GLU A 35 11.70 9.11 2.18
C GLU A 35 11.11 9.13 3.60
N ASP A 36 11.95 8.84 4.60
CA ASP A 36 11.60 8.85 6.02
C ASP A 36 10.39 7.99 6.45
N LEU A 37 10.05 6.95 5.68
CA LEU A 37 8.98 6.03 6.06
C LEU A 37 9.35 5.27 7.35
N ARG A 38 8.57 5.48 8.40
CA ARG A 38 8.74 4.78 9.67
C ARG A 38 8.36 3.31 9.51
N VAL A 39 9.33 2.42 9.72
CA VAL A 39 9.12 0.96 9.73
C VAL A 39 9.10 0.47 11.16
N THR A 40 8.11 -0.33 11.51
CA THR A 40 8.02 -0.99 12.81
C THR A 40 8.34 -2.46 12.63
N PHE A 41 9.29 -2.97 13.41
CA PHE A 41 9.65 -4.38 13.39
C PHE A 41 8.97 -5.13 14.55
N TYR A 42 8.72 -6.41 14.36
CA TYR A 42 8.35 -7.30 15.46
C TYR A 42 9.51 -7.40 16.46
N ALA A 43 9.21 -7.59 17.76
CA ALA A 43 10.19 -7.61 18.85
C ALA A 43 11.50 -8.39 18.57
N PRO A 44 11.49 -9.65 18.07
CA PRO A 44 12.72 -10.38 17.78
C PRO A 44 13.52 -9.78 16.60
N ALA A 45 12.83 -9.19 15.61
CA ALA A 45 13.47 -8.55 14.48
C ALA A 45 14.06 -7.18 14.85
N GLN A 46 13.43 -6.45 15.78
CA GLN A 46 13.98 -5.21 16.32
C GLN A 46 15.33 -5.46 17.00
N MET A 47 15.43 -6.49 17.83
CA MET A 47 16.71 -6.87 18.46
C MET A 47 17.79 -7.19 17.43
N LEU A 48 17.43 -7.83 16.30
CA LEU A 48 18.36 -8.13 15.22
C LEU A 48 18.91 -6.85 14.58
N VAL A 49 18.03 -5.86 14.36
CA VAL A 49 18.38 -4.55 13.81
C VAL A 49 19.25 -3.74 14.78
N ASP A 50 18.90 -3.75 16.07
CA ASP A 50 19.63 -2.99 17.10
C ASP A 50 21.08 -3.49 17.29
N ASN A 51 21.33 -4.78 17.03
CA ASN A 51 22.66 -5.38 17.09
C ASN A 51 23.43 -5.36 15.76
N ALA A 52 22.81 -4.92 14.66
CA ALA A 52 23.45 -4.90 13.35
C ALA A 52 24.35 -3.68 13.15
N VAL A 53 25.51 -3.86 12.52
CA VAL A 53 26.42 -2.74 12.18
C VAL A 53 25.86 -1.90 11.03
N THR A 54 25.15 -2.53 10.09
CA THR A 54 24.52 -1.84 8.97
C THR A 54 23.29 -2.59 8.49
N VAL A 55 22.18 -1.87 8.36
CA VAL A 55 20.94 -2.38 7.75
C VAL A 55 20.80 -1.80 6.35
N LYS A 56 20.62 -2.66 5.35
CA LYS A 56 20.38 -2.22 3.96
C LYS A 56 19.03 -2.74 3.47
N CYS A 57 18.23 -1.83 2.95
CA CYS A 57 16.99 -2.15 2.24
C CYS A 57 17.33 -2.32 0.76
N ARG A 58 17.16 -3.53 0.21
CA ARG A 58 17.34 -3.78 -1.23
C ARG A 58 16.04 -3.65 -2.01
N ASP A 59 14.97 -4.23 -1.47
CA ASP A 59 13.71 -4.40 -2.19
C ASP A 59 12.54 -3.97 -1.33
N CYS A 60 11.41 -3.61 -1.95
CA CYS A 60 10.13 -3.85 -1.31
C CYS A 60 8.98 -4.02 -2.23
N THR A 61 8.00 -4.61 -1.57
CA THR A 61 6.75 -5.03 -2.09
C THR A 61 5.67 -4.24 -1.38
N ILE A 62 4.69 -3.80 -2.15
CA ILE A 62 3.42 -3.32 -1.61
C ILE A 62 2.69 -4.57 -1.11
N GLU A 63 2.32 -4.60 0.16
CA GLU A 63 1.60 -5.71 0.79
C GLU A 63 0.08 -5.52 0.68
N ALA A 64 -0.40 -4.29 0.85
CA ALA A 64 -1.80 -3.96 0.72
C ALA A 64 -1.99 -2.54 0.19
N VAL A 65 -3.15 -2.29 -0.40
CA VAL A 65 -3.59 -0.98 -0.85
C VAL A 65 -5.01 -0.78 -0.35
N SER A 66 -5.26 0.32 0.36
CA SER A 66 -6.61 0.81 0.67
C SER A 66 -6.94 1.95 -0.28
N ILE A 67 -8.14 1.95 -0.83
CA ILE A 67 -8.63 3.00 -1.72
C ILE A 67 -9.95 3.47 -1.15
N ASP A 68 -10.01 4.75 -0.80
CA ASP A 68 -11.19 5.41 -0.28
C ASP A 68 -11.62 6.48 -1.29
N VAL A 69 -12.92 6.51 -1.62
CA VAL A 69 -13.49 7.41 -2.63
C VAL A 69 -14.58 8.23 -1.97
N ASP A 70 -14.39 9.53 -1.93
CA ASP A 70 -15.30 10.48 -1.28
C ASP A 70 -15.85 11.49 -2.29
N GLU A 71 -17.15 11.79 -2.16
CA GLU A 71 -17.82 12.83 -2.94
C GLU A 71 -17.49 14.21 -2.36
N VAL A 72 -17.07 15.14 -3.22
CA VAL A 72 -16.71 16.49 -2.77
C VAL A 72 -17.99 17.29 -2.49
N PRO A 73 -18.23 17.77 -1.24
CA PRO A 73 -19.53 18.27 -0.80
C PRO A 73 -20.00 19.58 -1.45
N PHE A 74 -19.21 20.21 -2.31
CA PHE A 74 -19.52 21.49 -2.96
C PHE A 74 -19.60 21.42 -4.49
N ASP A 75 -19.22 20.31 -5.11
CA ASP A 75 -19.08 20.21 -6.57
C ASP A 75 -19.62 18.87 -7.08
N ASN A 76 -20.86 18.87 -7.58
CA ASN A 76 -21.52 17.66 -8.06
C ASN A 76 -20.76 17.05 -9.24
N GLY A 77 -20.27 15.82 -9.08
CA GLY A 77 -19.52 15.09 -10.10
C GLY A 77 -17.99 15.11 -9.92
N PHE A 78 -17.48 15.70 -8.83
CA PHE A 78 -16.09 15.59 -8.42
C PHE A 78 -15.93 14.56 -7.29
N TYR A 79 -14.98 13.64 -7.47
CA TYR A 79 -14.66 12.59 -6.53
C TYR A 79 -13.20 12.76 -6.09
N SER A 80 -12.96 12.73 -4.79
CA SER A 80 -11.62 12.58 -4.23
C SER A 80 -11.32 11.09 -4.11
N VAL A 81 -10.11 10.69 -4.50
CA VAL A 81 -9.64 9.31 -4.36
C VAL A 81 -8.39 9.33 -3.50
N ASP A 82 -8.49 8.77 -2.31
CA ASP A 82 -7.38 8.65 -1.37
C ASP A 82 -6.84 7.21 -1.41
N VAL A 83 -5.57 7.07 -1.79
CA VAL A 83 -4.92 5.76 -1.92
C VAL A 83 -3.85 5.61 -0.86
N THR A 84 -4.04 4.65 0.04
CA THR A 84 -3.07 4.31 1.09
C THR A 84 -2.32 3.04 0.73
N TYR A 85 -1.00 3.16 0.51
CA TYR A 85 -0.12 2.03 0.23
C TYR A 85 0.55 1.51 1.51
N TYR A 86 0.41 0.21 1.77
CA TYR A 86 1.11 -0.47 2.85
C TYR A 86 2.32 -1.21 2.29
N PHE A 87 3.52 -0.80 2.74
CA PHE A 87 4.78 -1.38 2.27
C PHE A 87 5.31 -2.41 3.25
N ARG A 88 5.70 -3.57 2.73
CA ARG A 88 6.46 -4.58 3.48
C ARG A 88 7.87 -4.68 2.92
N ARG A 89 8.85 -4.35 3.76
CA ARG A 89 10.28 -4.40 3.40
C ARG A 89 10.98 -5.55 4.15
N PRO A 90 11.55 -6.55 3.46
CA PRO A 90 12.49 -7.47 4.09
C PRO A 90 13.84 -6.76 4.28
N ALA A 91 14.18 -6.44 5.53
CA ALA A 91 15.49 -5.90 5.87
C ALA A 91 16.51 -7.04 5.97
N ARG A 92 17.66 -6.93 5.28
CA ARG A 92 18.81 -7.81 5.50
C ARG A 92 19.83 -7.08 6.38
N CYS A 93 20.11 -7.65 7.54
CA CYS A 93 21.20 -7.21 8.40
C CYS A 93 22.49 -7.89 7.93
N LEU A 94 23.53 -7.10 7.69
CA LEU A 94 24.89 -7.60 7.48
C LEU A 94 25.62 -7.48 8.81
N TRP A 95 26.26 -8.57 9.23
CA TRP A 95 27.04 -8.69 10.46
C TRP A 95 28.52 -8.61 10.14
#